data_AF-A0A6B2SQ07-F1
#
_entry.id   AF-A0A6B2SQ07-F1
#
_cell.length_a   1.000
_cell.length_b   1.000
_cell.length_c   1.000
_cell.angle_alpha   90.00
_cell.angle_beta   90.00
_cell.angle_gamma   90.00
#
_symmetry.space_group_name_H-M   'P 1'
#
loop_
_entity.id
_entity.type
_entity.pdbx_description
1 polymer ?
#
loop_
_entity_poly.entity_id
_entity_poly.type
_entity_poly.pdbx_seq_one_letter_code
_entity_poly.pdbx_strand_id
1 'polypeptide(L)'
;AENMKPSEIRRRWGRITGYVAEHPAGTDDTEYAIFSGLLLARHGSALTVAHVEKAWHQWIADLDEGPFRGAGFSERGTLENLRRGLAAPISAQHRHAWSDGLAMRAAPFGVFAAGDPHEAARLVAIDGSVSHDGE
;
A
#
# COMPACT_ATOMS: atom_id res chain seq x y z
N ALA A 1 4.18 13.70 -11.09
CA ALA A 1 3.53 15.01 -10.93
C ALA A 1 2.19 14.73 -10.30
N GLU A 2 2.00 15.18 -9.07
CA GLU A 2 0.85 14.87 -8.24
C GLU A 2 0.43 16.15 -7.51
N ASN A 3 -0.77 16.21 -6.94
CA ASN A 3 -1.24 17.36 -6.18
C ASN A 3 -1.29 18.69 -6.98
N MET A 4 -1.61 18.61 -8.27
CA MET A 4 -1.73 19.77 -9.17
C MET A 4 -3.14 19.90 -9.72
N LYS A 5 -3.62 21.14 -9.92
CA LYS A 5 -4.88 21.38 -10.59
C LYS A 5 -4.76 21.05 -12.09
N PRO A 6 -5.85 20.61 -12.75
CA PRO A 6 -5.83 20.37 -14.19
C PRO A 6 -5.37 21.57 -15.04
N SER A 7 -5.62 22.80 -14.59
CA SER A 7 -5.16 24.02 -15.27
C SER A 7 -3.65 24.22 -15.17
N GLU A 8 -3.03 23.82 -14.07
CA GLU A 8 -1.58 23.91 -13.86
C GLU A 8 -0.85 22.85 -14.67
N ILE A 9 -1.41 21.63 -14.72
CA ILE A 9 -0.92 20.54 -15.58
C ILE A 9 -0.93 21.00 -17.05
N ARG A 10 -2.05 21.56 -17.52
CA ARG A 10 -2.20 22.03 -18.90
C ARG A 10 -1.27 23.20 -19.21
N ARG A 11 -1.09 24.14 -18.28
CA ARG A 11 -0.16 25.27 -18.45
C ARG A 11 1.30 24.80 -18.55
N ARG A 12 1.68 23.79 -17.78
CA ARG A 12 3.08 23.32 -17.71
C ARG A 12 3.44 22.34 -18.81
N TRP A 13 2.55 21.42 -19.16
CA TRP A 13 2.86 20.31 -20.08
C TRP A 13 1.88 20.17 -21.25
N GLY A 14 0.79 20.95 -21.30
CA GLY A 14 -0.26 20.74 -22.29
C GLY A 14 -0.96 19.39 -22.11
N ARG A 15 -1.02 18.59 -23.19
CA ARG A 15 -1.50 17.20 -23.13
C ARG A 15 -0.30 16.30 -22.80
N ILE A 16 -0.38 15.55 -21.71
CA ILE A 16 0.61 14.53 -21.36
C ILE A 16 0.43 13.32 -22.29
N THR A 17 1.48 12.96 -23.03
CA THR A 17 1.53 11.78 -23.91
C THR A 17 2.70 10.83 -23.58
N GLY A 18 3.40 11.09 -22.48
CA GLY A 18 4.54 10.31 -22.00
C GLY A 18 4.95 10.76 -20.60
N TYR A 19 6.11 10.31 -20.12
CA TYR A 19 6.62 10.75 -18.82
C TYR A 19 6.95 12.24 -18.82
N VAL A 20 6.56 12.92 -17.72
CA VAL A 20 6.82 14.35 -17.52
C VAL A 20 8.12 14.63 -16.76
N ALA A 21 8.73 13.59 -16.20
CA ALA A 21 10.04 13.63 -15.55
C ALA A 21 11.06 12.97 -16.48
N GLU A 22 12.28 13.50 -16.51
CA GLU A 22 13.39 12.96 -17.30
C GLU A 22 13.77 11.53 -16.86
N HIS A 23 13.71 11.29 -15.55
CA HIS A 23 13.98 10.01 -14.91
C HIS A 23 12.75 9.56 -14.13
N PRO A 24 11.76 8.91 -14.77
CA PRO A 24 10.55 8.46 -14.09
C PRO A 24 10.87 7.33 -13.09
N ALA A 25 10.23 7.37 -11.93
CA ALA A 25 10.34 6.37 -10.88
C ALA A 25 8.95 6.05 -10.30
N GLY A 26 8.82 4.89 -9.67
CA GLY A 26 7.63 4.53 -8.90
C GLY A 26 7.46 5.41 -7.67
N THR A 27 6.22 5.46 -7.18
CA THR A 27 5.82 6.06 -5.90
C THR A 27 5.59 4.95 -4.88
N ASP A 28 5.07 5.32 -3.71
CA ASP A 28 4.60 4.38 -2.71
C ASP A 28 3.56 3.39 -3.28
N ASP A 29 2.70 3.78 -4.23
CA ASP A 29 1.80 2.84 -4.94
C ASP A 29 2.55 1.63 -5.51
N THR A 30 3.72 1.87 -6.13
CA THR A 30 4.53 0.83 -6.76
C THR A 30 5.22 -0.03 -5.71
N GLU A 31 5.80 0.60 -4.69
CA GLU A 31 6.48 -0.11 -3.59
C GLU A 31 5.52 -1.00 -2.81
N TYR A 32 4.31 -0.51 -2.53
CA TYR A 32 3.27 -1.28 -1.86
C TYR A 32 2.68 -2.40 -2.74
N ALA A 33 2.58 -2.19 -4.05
CA ALA A 33 2.23 -3.28 -4.97
C ALA A 33 3.31 -4.37 -5.00
N ILE A 34 4.60 -3.99 -4.95
CA ILE A 34 5.72 -4.93 -4.83
C ILE A 34 5.64 -5.68 -3.49
N PHE A 35 5.35 -4.99 -2.38
CA PHE A 35 5.13 -5.59 -1.06
C PHE A 35 4.07 -6.70 -1.12
N SER A 36 2.88 -6.40 -1.68
CA SER A 36 1.80 -7.37 -1.88
C SER A 36 2.23 -8.55 -2.76
N GLY A 37 2.92 -8.25 -3.87
CA GLY A 37 3.44 -9.28 -4.79
C GLY A 37 4.45 -10.22 -4.14
N LEU A 38 5.35 -9.70 -3.29
CA LEU A 38 6.34 -10.49 -2.56
C LEU A 38 5.70 -11.41 -1.52
N LEU A 39 4.66 -10.95 -0.83
CA LEU A 39 3.87 -11.78 0.09
C LEU A 39 3.20 -12.94 -0.64
N LEU A 40 2.58 -12.67 -1.79
CA LEU A 40 1.94 -13.70 -2.62
C LEU A 40 2.96 -14.67 -3.20
N ALA A 41 4.11 -14.20 -3.66
CA ALA A 41 5.17 -15.07 -4.18
C ALA A 41 5.72 -16.02 -3.10
N ARG A 42 5.72 -15.61 -1.83
CA ARG A 42 6.23 -16.41 -0.70
C ARG A 42 5.18 -17.36 -0.11
N HIS A 43 3.94 -16.90 0.00
CA HIS A 43 2.91 -17.58 0.79
C HIS A 43 1.72 -18.06 -0.04
N GLY A 44 1.51 -17.50 -1.23
CA GLY A 44 0.36 -17.78 -2.09
C GLY A 44 -0.97 -17.69 -1.33
N SER A 45 -1.87 -18.64 -1.59
CA SER A 45 -3.15 -18.75 -0.89
C SER A 45 -3.02 -19.03 0.61
N ALA A 46 -1.87 -19.50 1.08
CA ALA A 46 -1.58 -19.71 2.51
C ALA A 46 -1.13 -18.41 3.22
N LEU A 47 -1.29 -17.24 2.60
CA LEU A 47 -1.09 -15.95 3.25
C LEU A 47 -1.96 -15.84 4.51
N THR A 48 -1.36 -15.35 5.60
CA THR A 48 -2.02 -15.15 6.90
C THR A 48 -1.73 -13.75 7.40
N VAL A 49 -2.53 -13.26 8.35
CA VAL A 49 -2.30 -11.97 9.01
C VAL A 49 -0.91 -11.90 9.63
N ALA A 50 -0.45 -12.98 10.27
CA ALA A 50 0.89 -13.04 10.87
C ALA A 50 2.03 -12.93 9.83
N HIS A 51 1.83 -13.43 8.61
CA HIS A 51 2.79 -13.23 7.52
C HIS A 51 2.87 -11.76 7.11
N VAL A 52 1.71 -11.10 6.97
CA VAL A 52 1.61 -9.69 6.60
C VAL A 52 2.22 -8.81 7.68
N GLU A 53 1.84 -8.99 8.95
CA GLU A 53 2.35 -8.21 10.09
C GLU A 53 3.88 -8.34 10.22
N LYS A 54 4.40 -9.57 10.07
CA LYS A 54 5.85 -9.81 10.05
C LYS A 54 6.53 -9.06 8.89
N ALA A 55 5.94 -9.05 7.71
CA ALA A 55 6.51 -8.33 6.56
C ALA A 55 6.47 -6.81 6.77
N TRP A 56 5.38 -6.28 7.35
CA TRP A 56 5.30 -4.87 7.75
C TRP A 56 6.43 -4.49 8.71
N HIS A 57 6.69 -5.29 9.74
CA HIS A 57 7.82 -5.05 10.63
C HIS A 57 9.15 -5.07 9.87
N GLN A 58 9.42 -6.15 9.15
CA GLN A 58 10.72 -6.40 8.54
C GLN A 58 11.09 -5.44 7.40
N TRP A 59 10.12 -5.01 6.60
CA TRP A 59 10.38 -4.27 5.36
C TRP A 59 9.90 -2.83 5.40
N ILE A 60 9.22 -2.41 6.46
CA ILE A 60 8.64 -1.07 6.54
C ILE A 60 8.90 -0.48 7.92
N ALA A 61 8.38 -1.10 8.98
CA ALA A 61 8.29 -0.45 10.28
C ALA A 61 9.62 -0.32 11.01
N ASP A 62 10.46 -1.34 10.90
CA ASP A 62 11.73 -1.45 11.61
C ASP A 62 12.92 -0.92 10.77
N LEU A 63 12.66 -0.41 9.55
CA LEU A 63 13.68 0.22 8.72
C LEU A 63 14.03 1.62 9.27
N ASP A 64 15.34 1.91 9.35
CA ASP A 64 15.88 3.20 9.79
C ASP A 64 15.96 4.21 8.62
N GLU A 65 14.85 4.37 7.88
CA GLU A 65 14.80 5.21 6.66
C GLU A 65 14.32 6.65 6.90
N GLY A 66 14.31 7.11 8.16
CA GLY A 66 13.81 8.44 8.50
C GLY A 66 12.29 8.56 8.26
N PRO A 67 11.74 9.77 8.06
CA PRO A 67 10.31 9.92 7.80
C PRO A 67 10.00 9.31 6.43
N PHE A 68 9.22 8.22 6.39
CA PHE A 68 8.65 7.62 5.17
C PHE A 68 8.12 8.72 4.24
N ARG A 69 8.92 9.13 3.25
CA ARG A 69 8.60 10.26 2.37
C ARG A 69 7.67 9.75 1.28
N GLY A 70 6.39 10.07 1.39
CA GLY A 70 5.39 9.72 0.38
C GLY A 70 4.22 8.91 0.94
N ALA A 71 4.42 8.15 2.02
CA ALA A 71 3.36 7.33 2.58
C ALA A 71 2.10 8.13 2.95
N GLY A 72 0.95 7.59 2.57
CA GLY A 72 -0.37 8.05 2.95
C GLY A 72 -0.56 8.18 4.47
N PHE A 73 -1.64 8.82 4.88
CA PHE A 73 -1.92 8.99 6.31
C PHE A 73 -2.27 7.67 7.00
N SER A 74 -2.93 6.74 6.31
CA SER A 74 -3.32 5.43 6.85
C SER A 74 -2.10 4.57 7.15
N GLU A 75 -1.16 4.46 6.20
CA GLU A 75 0.11 3.75 6.37
C GLU A 75 0.96 4.34 7.49
N ARG A 76 0.98 5.67 7.64
CA ARG A 76 1.67 6.33 8.75
C ARG A 76 1.02 6.00 10.10
N GLY A 77 -0.32 5.93 10.14
CA GLY A 77 -1.06 5.48 11.33
C GLY A 77 -0.72 4.03 11.69
N THR A 78 -0.71 3.14 10.70
CA THR A 78 -0.28 1.74 10.87
C THR A 78 1.13 1.66 11.45
N LEU A 79 2.06 2.40 10.85
CA LEU A 79 3.46 2.42 11.25
C LEU A 79 3.63 2.87 12.70
N GLU A 80 2.92 3.92 13.10
CA GLU A 80 2.94 4.40 14.48
C GLU A 80 2.38 3.35 15.46
N ASN A 81 1.29 2.68 15.09
CA ASN A 81 0.69 1.62 15.91
C ASN A 81 1.64 0.42 16.08
N LEU A 82 2.22 -0.08 14.98
CA LEU A 82 3.17 -1.20 15.01
C LEU A 82 4.41 -0.87 15.86
N ARG A 83 4.95 0.35 15.73
CA ARG A 83 6.09 0.82 16.54
C ARG A 83 5.77 0.95 18.03
N ARG A 84 4.49 1.08 18.39
CA ARG A 84 3.99 1.05 19.77
C ARG A 84 3.70 -0.37 20.28
N GLY A 85 3.92 -1.40 19.46
CA GLY A 85 3.68 -2.79 19.79
C GLY A 85 2.22 -3.24 19.64
N LEU A 86 1.39 -2.48 18.91
CA LEU A 86 0.02 -2.88 18.59
C LEU A 86 0.05 -3.83 17.38
N ALA A 87 -0.73 -4.91 17.44
CA ALA A 87 -0.86 -5.91 16.39
C ALA A 87 -2.22 -5.80 15.69
N ALA A 88 -2.40 -6.50 14.58
CA ALA A 88 -3.68 -6.58 13.88
C ALA A 88 -4.78 -7.18 14.78
N PRO A 89 -6.04 -6.71 14.67
CA PRO A 89 -6.52 -5.67 13.78
C PRO A 89 -6.32 -4.24 14.31
N ILE A 90 -5.82 -4.07 15.55
CA ILE A 90 -5.70 -2.75 16.19
C ILE A 90 -4.67 -1.88 15.45
N SER A 91 -3.63 -2.49 14.88
CA SER A 91 -2.64 -1.78 14.06
C SER A 91 -3.25 -1.02 12.88
N ALA A 92 -4.37 -1.51 12.34
CA ALA A 92 -5.09 -0.89 11.22
C ALA A 92 -5.97 0.30 11.64
N GLN A 93 -6.16 0.53 12.94
CA GLN A 93 -7.05 1.56 13.46
C GLN A 93 -6.32 2.88 13.65
N HIS A 94 -6.69 3.88 12.87
CA HIS A 94 -6.15 5.23 12.95
C HIS A 94 -7.25 6.27 12.70
N ARG A 95 -6.96 7.55 12.97
CA ARG A 95 -7.98 8.62 13.00
C ARG A 95 -8.54 8.99 11.63
N HIS A 96 -7.90 8.55 10.56
CA HIS A 96 -8.23 8.94 9.20
C HIS A 96 -8.39 7.69 8.36
N ALA A 97 -9.44 6.92 8.60
CA ALA A 97 -9.73 5.72 7.84
C ALA A 97 -10.56 6.02 6.57
N TRP A 98 -9.93 6.64 5.56
CA TRP A 98 -10.59 7.01 4.29
C TRP A 98 -9.61 7.29 3.14
N SER A 99 -8.42 6.68 3.16
CA SER A 99 -7.44 6.66 2.06
C SER A 99 -7.75 5.56 1.04
N ASP A 100 -7.05 5.60 -0.09
CA ASP A 100 -7.01 4.55 -1.10
C ASP A 100 -5.78 3.63 -0.96
N GLY A 101 -5.06 3.69 0.16
CA GLY A 101 -3.76 3.03 0.36
C GLY A 101 -3.76 1.50 0.23
N LEU A 102 -4.86 0.84 0.62
CA LEU A 102 -5.08 -0.57 0.34
C LEU A 102 -5.48 -0.83 -1.12
N ALA A 103 -6.35 0.03 -1.66
CA ALA A 103 -6.87 -0.12 -3.01
C ALA A 103 -5.77 0.05 -4.08
N MET A 104 -4.87 1.02 -3.90
CA MET A 104 -3.76 1.31 -4.84
C MET A 104 -2.82 0.11 -5.00
N ARG A 105 -2.74 -0.78 -4.00
CA ARG A 105 -1.87 -1.99 -4.01
C ARG A 105 -2.62 -3.31 -4.16
N ALA A 106 -3.92 -3.29 -4.47
CA ALA A 106 -4.75 -4.49 -4.53
C ALA A 106 -4.57 -5.32 -5.82
N ALA A 107 -4.05 -4.71 -6.89
CA ALA A 107 -3.95 -5.35 -8.20
C ALA A 107 -3.19 -6.71 -8.21
N PRO A 108 -2.06 -6.90 -7.50
CA PRO A 108 -1.36 -8.19 -7.45
C PRO A 108 -2.24 -9.35 -6.97
N PHE A 109 -3.16 -9.12 -6.04
CA PHE A 109 -4.06 -10.15 -5.53
C PHE A 109 -5.06 -10.63 -6.59
N GLY A 110 -5.60 -9.70 -7.38
CA GLY A 110 -6.49 -10.02 -8.50
C GLY A 110 -5.76 -10.78 -9.62
N VAL A 111 -4.49 -10.45 -9.88
CA VAL A 111 -3.65 -11.20 -10.83
C VAL A 111 -3.36 -12.61 -10.32
N PHE A 112 -3.00 -12.75 -9.05
CA PHE A 112 -2.70 -14.05 -8.43
C PHE A 112 -3.92 -14.97 -8.41
N ALA A 113 -5.09 -14.45 -8.03
CA ALA A 113 -6.35 -15.18 -7.95
C ALA A 113 -7.20 -15.03 -9.22
N ALA A 114 -6.57 -14.96 -10.40
CA ALA A 114 -7.28 -14.81 -11.67
C ALA A 114 -8.34 -15.91 -11.86
N GLY A 115 -9.60 -15.49 -12.05
CA GLY A 115 -10.75 -16.40 -12.15
C GLY A 115 -11.45 -16.71 -10.83
N ASP A 116 -10.88 -16.28 -9.69
CA ASP A 116 -11.47 -16.42 -8.36
C ASP A 116 -11.48 -15.07 -7.60
N PRO A 117 -12.50 -14.21 -7.83
CA PRO A 117 -12.59 -12.93 -7.14
C PRO A 117 -12.81 -13.06 -5.63
N HIS A 118 -13.32 -14.19 -5.14
CA HIS A 118 -13.50 -14.40 -3.70
C HIS A 118 -12.16 -14.63 -3.01
N GLU A 119 -11.26 -15.38 -3.64
CA GLU A 119 -9.90 -15.55 -3.14
C GLU A 119 -9.11 -14.24 -3.20
N ALA A 120 -9.25 -13.46 -4.27
CA ALA A 120 -8.65 -12.12 -4.36
C ALA A 120 -9.11 -11.24 -3.19
N ALA A 121 -10.42 -11.16 -2.94
CA ALA A 121 -10.99 -10.38 -1.86
C ALA A 121 -10.53 -10.87 -0.48
N ARG A 122 -10.45 -12.20 -0.27
CA ARG A 122 -9.97 -12.78 0.98
C ARG A 122 -8.51 -12.41 1.26
N LEU A 123 -7.65 -12.49 0.25
CA LEU A 123 -6.21 -12.17 0.40
C LEU A 123 -5.99 -10.67 0.62
N VAL A 124 -6.72 -9.80 -0.10
CA VAL A 124 -6.69 -8.34 0.14
C VAL A 124 -7.17 -8.02 1.55
N ALA A 125 -8.23 -8.67 2.04
CA ALA A 125 -8.73 -8.45 3.40
C ALA A 125 -7.70 -8.87 4.47
N ILE A 126 -6.91 -9.92 4.21
CA ILE A 126 -5.81 -10.34 5.10
C ILE A 126 -4.72 -9.26 5.16
N ASP A 127 -4.31 -8.69 4.02
CA ASP A 127 -3.37 -7.55 3.99
C ASP A 127 -3.95 -6.32 4.69
N GLY A 128 -5.16 -5.93 4.30
CA GLY A 128 -5.90 -4.79 4.83
C GLY A 128 -6.02 -4.84 6.34
N SER A 129 -6.28 -6.01 6.94
CA SER A 129 -6.46 -6.16 8.40
C SER A 129 -5.27 -5.69 9.25
N VAL A 130 -4.08 -5.54 8.66
CA VAL A 130 -2.89 -5.01 9.35
C VAL A 130 -2.81 -3.49 9.29
N SER A 131 -3.37 -2.86 8.25
CA SER A 131 -3.09 -1.46 7.91
C SER A 131 -4.29 -0.54 7.69
N HIS A 132 -5.44 -1.09 7.31
CA HIS A 132 -6.64 -0.35 6.92
C HIS A 132 -7.89 -1.00 7.57
N ASP A 133 -8.59 -0.25 8.42
CA ASP A 133 -9.84 -0.67 9.06
C ASP A 133 -10.95 0.35 8.73
N GLY A 134 -12.00 -0.08 8.05
CA GLY A 134 -13.10 0.79 7.60
C GLY A 134 -12.89 1.50 6.25
N GLU A 135 -11.89 1.07 5.46
CA GLU A 135 -11.50 1.58 4.14
C GLU A 135 -11.63 0.51 3.04
#